data_AF-A0A6G3Z2Q5-F1
#
_entry.id   AF-A0A6G3Z2Q5-F1
#
_cell.length_a   1.000
_cell.length_b   1.000
_cell.length_c   1.000
_cell.angle_alpha   90.00
_cell.angle_beta   90.00
_cell.angle_gamma   90.00
#
_symmetry.space_group_name_H-M   'P 1'
#
loop_
_entity.id
_entity.type
_entity.pdbx_description
1 polymer ?
#
loop_
_entity_poly.entity_id
_entity_poly.type
_entity_poly.pdbx_seq_one_letter_code
_entity_poly.pdbx_strand_id
1 'polypeptide(L)'
;MGDLPEILGHAPLKLLAEEALLKMIHDWLDKLYESEFIAESRNFPLQLYTVAALTEHIKTYPLNAEYQEKLILIARLVVTRAEEQINDRG
;
A
#
# COMPACT_ATOMS: atom_id res chain seq x y z
N MET A 1 8.30 16.29 -17.31
CA MET A 1 7.62 15.20 -16.59
C MET A 1 8.15 13.92 -17.20
N GLY A 2 8.99 13.19 -16.46
CA GLY A 2 9.52 11.93 -16.97
C GLY A 2 8.43 10.87 -16.88
N ASP A 3 8.08 10.28 -18.02
CA ASP A 3 7.11 9.20 -18.09
C ASP A 3 7.57 8.06 -17.18
N LEU A 4 6.75 7.77 -16.17
CA LEU A 4 6.96 6.61 -15.31
C LEU A 4 6.92 5.34 -16.18
N PRO A 5 7.83 4.36 -15.96
CA PRO A 5 7.95 3.20 -16.83
C PRO A 5 6.63 2.43 -16.97
N GLU A 6 6.31 1.98 -18.18
CA GLU A 6 5.15 1.15 -18.56
C GLU A 6 4.95 -0.13 -17.73
N ILE A 7 5.90 -0.49 -16.86
CA ILE A 7 5.74 -1.52 -15.80
C ILE A 7 4.57 -1.16 -14.84
N LEU A 8 4.14 0.10 -14.80
CA LEU A 8 2.95 0.55 -14.07
C LEU A 8 1.66 0.56 -14.89
N GLY A 9 1.72 0.23 -16.20
CA GLY A 9 0.55 0.17 -17.09
C GLY A 9 -0.46 -0.91 -16.70
N HIS A 10 -0.03 -1.90 -15.93
CA HIS A 10 -0.86 -2.92 -15.29
C HIS A 10 -0.63 -2.93 -13.78
N ALA A 11 -0.61 -1.74 -13.17
CA ALA A 11 -0.53 -1.64 -11.72
C ALA A 11 -1.64 -2.51 -11.11
N PRO A 12 -1.35 -3.35 -10.09
CA PRO A 12 -2.35 -4.07 -9.30
C PRO A 12 -3.50 -3.16 -8.83
N LEU A 13 -3.21 -1.87 -8.76
CA LEU A 13 -4.09 -0.70 -8.62
C LEU A 13 -5.22 -0.53 -9.63
N LYS A 14 -4.95 -0.73 -10.93
CA LYS A 14 -5.99 -0.62 -11.96
C LYS A 14 -6.95 -1.82 -11.87
N LEU A 15 -6.42 -2.99 -11.53
CA LEU A 15 -7.20 -4.19 -11.19
C LEU A 15 -8.00 -4.02 -9.89
N LEU A 16 -7.43 -3.35 -8.87
CA LEU A 16 -8.17 -2.91 -7.69
C LEU A 16 -9.35 -2.03 -8.09
N ALA A 17 -9.10 -0.98 -8.88
CA ALA A 17 -10.07 0.04 -9.27
C ALA A 17 -11.21 -0.48 -10.17
N GLU A 18 -10.92 -1.42 -11.07
CA GLU A 18 -11.87 -1.88 -12.09
C GLU A 18 -12.61 -3.17 -11.69
N GLU A 19 -12.02 -4.06 -10.86
CA GLU A 19 -12.58 -5.39 -10.59
C GLU A 19 -12.50 -5.89 -9.14
N ALA A 20 -11.81 -5.20 -8.21
CA ALA A 20 -11.71 -5.72 -6.84
C ALA A 20 -13.03 -5.54 -6.08
N LEU A 21 -13.61 -6.68 -5.70
CA LEU A 21 -14.66 -6.73 -4.70
C LEU A 21 -14.10 -6.21 -3.36
N LEU A 22 -14.93 -5.48 -2.59
CA LEU A 22 -14.57 -4.95 -1.26
C LEU A 22 -13.90 -6.01 -0.35
N LYS A 23 -14.32 -7.27 -0.47
CA LYS A 23 -13.72 -8.40 0.24
C LYS A 23 -12.23 -8.60 -0.05
N MET A 24 -11.80 -8.43 -1.30
CA MET A 24 -10.38 -8.57 -1.67
C MET A 24 -9.53 -7.45 -1.06
N ILE A 25 -10.09 -6.25 -0.98
CA ILE A 25 -9.45 -5.10 -0.32
C ILE A 25 -9.27 -5.39 1.16
N HIS A 26 -10.31 -5.92 1.82
CA HIS A 26 -10.23 -6.36 3.22
C HIS A 26 -9.17 -7.45 3.41
N ASP A 27 -9.17 -8.50 2.59
CA ASP A 27 -8.17 -9.58 2.64
C ASP A 27 -6.73 -9.05 2.44
N TRP A 28 -6.54 -8.02 1.61
CA TRP A 28 -5.23 -7.37 1.43
C TRP A 28 -4.82 -6.55 2.63
N LEU A 29 -5.75 -5.79 3.22
CA LEU A 29 -5.50 -5.03 4.44
C LEU A 29 -5.13 -5.96 5.60
N ASP A 30 -5.80 -7.10 5.75
CA ASP A 30 -5.45 -8.09 6.77
C ASP A 30 -4.02 -8.62 6.58
N LYS A 31 -3.68 -9.03 5.35
CA LYS A 31 -2.33 -9.52 5.03
C LYS A 31 -1.25 -8.45 5.25
N LEU A 32 -1.52 -7.20 4.87
CA LEU A 32 -0.59 -6.09 5.08
C LEU A 32 -0.44 -5.76 6.56
N TYR A 33 -1.54 -5.83 7.33
CA TYR A 33 -1.53 -5.60 8.77
C TYR A 33 -0.72 -6.66 9.52
N GLU A 34 -0.76 -7.91 9.06
CA GLU A 34 0.05 -9.02 9.59
C GLU A 34 1.50 -9.03 9.05
N SER A 35 1.81 -8.20 8.05
CA SER A 35 3.14 -8.20 7.41
C SER A 35 4.14 -7.32 8.15
N GLU A 36 5.38 -7.78 8.21
CA GLU A 36 6.51 -6.95 8.63
C GLU A 36 7.00 -6.06 7.47
N PHE A 37 7.12 -4.76 7.75
CA PHE A 37 7.64 -3.75 6.82
C PHE A 37 9.15 -3.60 7.02
N ILE A 38 9.90 -4.60 6.56
CA ILE A 38 11.37 -4.62 6.66
C ILE A 38 11.94 -3.79 5.51
N ALA A 39 12.52 -2.65 5.82
CA ALA A 39 13.02 -1.68 4.86
C ALA A 39 14.03 -2.26 3.84
N GLU A 40 14.87 -3.20 4.30
CA GLU A 40 15.89 -3.90 3.50
C GLU A 40 15.32 -5.04 2.64
N SER A 41 14.05 -5.40 2.85
CA SER A 41 13.42 -6.48 2.09
C SER A 41 13.23 -6.10 0.63
N ARG A 42 13.53 -7.04 -0.27
CA ARG A 42 13.21 -6.92 -1.71
C ARG A 42 11.73 -6.65 -1.98
N ASN A 43 10.86 -7.02 -1.05
CA ASN A 43 9.41 -6.84 -1.17
C ASN A 43 8.94 -5.47 -0.65
N PHE A 44 9.78 -4.74 0.08
CA PHE A 44 9.41 -3.47 0.69
C PHE A 44 8.92 -2.44 -0.32
N PRO A 45 9.56 -2.22 -1.49
CA PRO A 45 9.03 -1.30 -2.50
C PRO A 45 7.62 -1.69 -2.96
N LEU A 46 7.36 -2.98 -3.17
CA LEU A 46 6.03 -3.46 -3.57
C LEU A 46 4.99 -3.23 -2.48
N GLN A 47 5.35 -3.45 -1.22
CA GLN A 47 4.48 -3.15 -0.08
C GLN A 47 4.17 -1.65 -0.01
N LEU A 48 5.15 -0.76 -0.20
CA LEU A 48 4.94 0.69 -0.27
C LEU A 48 3.95 1.09 -1.37
N TYR A 49 4.16 0.59 -2.60
CA TYR A 49 3.27 0.86 -3.71
C TYR A 49 1.85 0.35 -3.45
N THR A 50 1.69 -0.80 -2.80
CA THR A 50 0.39 -1.38 -2.46
C THR A 50 -0.34 -0.56 -1.39
N VAL A 51 0.37 0.03 -0.43
CA VAL A 51 -0.24 0.88 0.61
C VAL A 51 -0.63 2.26 0.05
N ALA A 52 0.24 2.88 -0.76
CA ALA A 52 -0.07 4.13 -1.45
C ALA A 52 -1.32 3.97 -2.32
N ALA A 53 -1.35 2.87 -3.06
CA ALA A 53 -2.46 2.45 -3.89
C ALA A 53 -3.81 2.39 -3.16
N LEU A 54 -3.87 1.65 -2.06
CA LEU A 54 -5.09 1.48 -1.27
C LEU A 54 -5.55 2.82 -0.66
N THR A 55 -4.60 3.69 -0.31
CA THR A 55 -4.89 5.01 0.26
C THR A 55 -5.51 5.96 -0.75
N GLU A 56 -5.02 5.99 -1.99
CA GLU A 56 -5.56 6.85 -3.06
C GLU A 56 -7.00 6.47 -3.45
N HIS A 57 -7.32 5.19 -3.41
CA HIS A 57 -8.62 4.65 -3.85
C HIS A 57 -9.63 4.41 -2.73
N ILE A 58 -9.33 4.74 -1.48
CA ILE A 58 -10.27 4.51 -0.36
C ILE A 58 -11.63 5.21 -0.52
N LYS A 59 -11.67 6.33 -1.25
CA LYS A 59 -12.94 7.03 -1.53
C LYS A 59 -13.86 6.22 -2.45
N THR A 60 -13.30 5.32 -3.26
CA THR A 60 -14.04 4.42 -4.15
C THR A 60 -14.57 3.18 -3.40
N TYR A 61 -13.93 2.81 -2.28
CA TYR A 61 -14.27 1.62 -1.48
C TYR A 61 -14.53 2.02 -0.03
N PRO A 62 -15.81 2.22 0.36
CA PRO A 62 -16.13 2.61 1.73
C PRO A 62 -15.78 1.48 2.70
N LEU A 63 -14.60 1.57 3.30
CA LEU A 63 -14.17 0.68 4.37
C LEU A 63 -15.01 0.93 5.63
N ASN A 64 -15.28 -0.13 6.39
CA ASN A 64 -15.85 0.02 7.73
C ASN A 64 -14.79 0.58 8.71
N ALA A 65 -15.20 0.92 9.93
CA ALA A 65 -14.32 1.54 10.93
C ALA A 65 -13.05 0.72 11.22
N GLU A 66 -13.17 -0.61 11.32
CA GLU A 66 -12.05 -1.52 11.57
C GLU A 66 -10.99 -1.45 10.45
N TYR A 67 -11.42 -1.56 9.19
CA TYR A 67 -10.49 -1.53 8.05
C TYR A 67 -9.93 -0.14 7.77
N GLN A 68 -10.66 0.92 8.12
CA GLN A 68 -10.11 2.28 8.10
C GLN A 68 -8.96 2.43 9.10
N GLU A 69 -9.14 1.92 10.33
CA GLU A 69 -8.09 1.96 11.36
C GLU A 69 -6.87 1.13 10.95
N LYS A 70 -7.06 -0.07 10.39
CA LYS A 70 -5.97 -0.90 9.83
C LYS A 70 -5.19 -0.14 8.77
N LEU A 71 -5.85 0.48 7.80
CA LEU A 71 -5.15 1.23 6.75
C LEU A 71 -4.34 2.40 7.32
N ILE A 72 -4.88 3.14 8.30
CA ILE A 72 -4.17 4.24 8.95
C ILE A 72 -2.90 3.73 9.67
N LEU A 73 -3.00 2.62 10.39
CA LEU A 73 -1.87 2.01 11.08
C LEU A 73 -0.80 1.54 10.11
N ILE A 74 -1.19 0.85 9.03
CA ILE A 74 -0.28 0.39 7.97
C ILE A 74 0.44 1.59 7.33
N ALA A 75 -0.31 2.65 6.97
CA ALA A 75 0.26 3.84 6.34
C ALA A 75 1.29 4.54 7.24
N ARG A 76 1.00 4.66 8.54
CA ARG A 76 1.96 5.22 9.51
C ARG A 76 3.22 4.38 9.62
N LEU A 77 3.07 3.07 9.73
CA LEU A 77 4.19 2.14 9.85
C LEU A 77 5.11 2.22 8.62
N VAL A 78 4.51 2.27 7.42
CA VAL A 78 5.22 2.46 6.16
C VAL A 78 6.04 3.75 6.14
N VAL A 79 5.44 4.88 6.53
CA VAL A 79 6.12 6.18 6.53
C VAL A 79 7.33 6.16 7.45
N THR A 80 7.17 5.69 8.69
CA THR A 80 8.27 5.59 9.65
C THR A 80 9.42 4.74 9.12
N ARG A 81 9.13 3.59 8.51
CA ARG A 81 10.17 2.71 7.93
C ARG A 81 10.86 3.31 6.71
N ALA A 82 10.14 4.07 5.89
CA ALA A 82 10.72 4.77 4.75
C ALA A 82 11.65 5.92 5.21
N GLU A 83 11.29 6.64 6.28
CA GLU A 83 12.12 7.69 6.88
C GLU A 83 13.39 7.13 7.51
N GLU A 84 13.31 5.99 8.22
CA GLU A 84 14.48 5.27 8.76
C GLU A 84 15.51 4.95 7.65
N GLN A 85 15.06 4.45 6.50
CA GLN A 85 15.95 4.19 5.34
C GLN A 85 16.66 5.42 4.81
N ILE A 86 15.99 6.56 4.79
CA ILE A 86 16.58 7.81 4.28
C ILE A 86 17.65 8.29 5.25
N ASN A 87 17.38 8.22 6.56
CA ASN A 87 18.28 8.67 7.60
C ASN A 87 19.49 7.75 7.81
N ASP A 88 19.33 6.43 7.66
CA ASP A 88 20.45 5.46 7.77
C ASP A 88 21.43 5.52 6.58
N ARG A 89 21.06 6.20 5.50
CA ARG A 89 21.91 6.42 4.32
C ARG A 89 22.59 7.80 4.31
N GLY A 90 22.37 8.62 5.33
CA GLY A 90 22.88 9.99 5.49
C GLY A 90 24.18 10.10 6.27
#